data_AF-A0A920MUZ6-F1
#
_entry.id   AF-A0A920MUZ6-F1
#
_cell.length_a   1.000
_cell.length_b   1.000
_cell.length_c   1.000
_cell.angle_alpha   90.00
_cell.angle_beta   90.00
_cell.angle_gamma   90.00
#
_symmetry.space_group_name_H-M   'P 1'
#
loop_
_entity.id
_entity.type
_entity.pdbx_description
1 polymer ?
#
loop_
_entity_poly.entity_id
_entity_poly.type
_entity_poly.pdbx_seq_one_letter_code
_entity_poly.pdbx_strand_id
1 'polypeptide(L)'
;MASAHGTNSALDFDPPNPVGSPRCFPIWAELLGSQFISHPPIAPFPVQVSDPDHWLVEGIEPFETDDELYLCEYHDRDSLHPLMQTEWQGETPGFVDSDWTDCDPVHLIMYLKSHGNGKILYNNLGMPRTLGYD
;
A
#
# COMPACT_ATOMS: atom_id res chain seq x y z
N MET A 1 -6.56 -18.92 -3.57
CA MET A 1 -5.81 -17.65 -3.70
C MET A 1 -6.82 -16.59 -4.07
N ALA A 2 -7.19 -15.74 -3.11
CA ALA A 2 -7.90 -14.51 -3.44
C ALA A 2 -6.85 -13.51 -3.95
N SER A 3 -7.15 -12.83 -5.04
CA SER A 3 -6.28 -11.87 -5.70
C SER A 3 -6.70 -10.47 -5.26
N ALA A 4 -5.89 -9.80 -4.43
CA ALA A 4 -5.81 -8.34 -4.34
C ALA A 4 -4.52 -7.95 -5.09
N HIS A 5 -4.65 -7.23 -6.21
CA HIS A 5 -3.63 -6.86 -7.24
C HIS A 5 -2.14 -7.30 -7.13
N GLY A 6 -1.88 -8.57 -6.89
CA GLY A 6 -0.69 -9.26 -7.39
C GLY A 6 0.66 -8.80 -6.82
N THR A 7 0.88 -9.11 -5.55
CA THR A 7 2.16 -9.58 -4.97
C THR A 7 3.23 -8.56 -4.56
N ASN A 8 2.90 -7.41 -3.95
CA ASN A 8 3.92 -6.80 -3.07
C ASN A 8 4.02 -7.53 -1.70
N SER A 9 3.13 -8.49 -1.39
CA SER A 9 3.17 -9.30 -0.16
C SER A 9 2.75 -10.76 -0.38
N ALA A 10 3.29 -11.66 0.45
CA ALA A 10 2.78 -13.00 0.66
C ALA A 10 1.84 -12.93 1.85
N LEU A 11 0.72 -13.63 1.77
CA LEU A 11 -0.25 -13.70 2.87
C LEU A 11 -0.34 -15.14 3.36
N ASP A 12 -0.18 -15.32 4.66
CA ASP A 12 -0.35 -16.58 5.37
C ASP A 12 -1.72 -16.61 6.05
N PHE A 13 -2.58 -17.53 5.58
CA PHE A 13 -3.93 -17.72 6.08
C PHE A 13 -3.98 -19.00 6.90
N ASP A 14 -4.05 -18.86 8.23
CA ASP A 14 -4.16 -20.00 9.16
C ASP A 14 -5.34 -19.81 10.13
N PRO A 15 -6.61 -19.90 9.66
CA PRO A 15 -7.76 -19.70 10.53
C PRO A 15 -7.76 -20.67 11.73
N PRO A 16 -8.06 -20.21 12.97
CA PRO A 16 -8.67 -18.93 13.31
C PRO A 16 -7.68 -17.78 13.61
N ASN A 17 -6.39 -17.94 13.31
CA ASN A 17 -5.36 -16.95 13.61
C ASN A 17 -5.44 -15.73 12.67
N PRO A 18 -4.95 -14.55 13.10
CA PRO A 18 -4.82 -13.38 12.24
C PRO A 18 -3.94 -13.66 11.01
N VAL A 19 -4.20 -12.93 9.91
CA VAL A 19 -3.46 -13.07 8.66
C VAL A 19 -2.02 -12.57 8.84
N GLY A 20 -1.06 -13.42 8.49
CA GLY A 20 0.35 -13.06 8.50
C GLY A 20 0.82 -12.52 7.16
N SER A 21 1.79 -11.60 7.19
CA SER A 21 2.47 -11.07 6.00
C SER A 21 3.96 -11.45 6.05
N PRO A 22 4.35 -12.73 5.86
CA PRO A 22 5.74 -13.17 6.03
C PRO A 22 6.72 -12.46 5.10
N ARG A 23 7.89 -12.09 5.61
CA ARG A 23 8.99 -11.46 4.84
C ARG A 23 9.81 -12.53 4.11
N CYS A 24 9.14 -13.33 3.27
CA CYS A 24 9.73 -14.52 2.64
C CYS A 24 10.29 -14.28 1.22
N PHE A 25 10.23 -13.05 0.70
CA PHE A 25 10.81 -12.67 -0.59
C PHE A 25 11.57 -11.34 -0.54
N PRO A 26 12.56 -11.18 0.37
CA PRO A 26 13.19 -9.88 0.64
C PRO A 26 13.73 -9.17 -0.61
N ILE A 27 14.29 -9.89 -1.58
CA ILE A 27 14.78 -9.31 -2.84
C ILE A 27 13.67 -8.59 -3.62
N TRP A 28 12.46 -9.15 -3.65
CA TRP A 28 11.33 -8.55 -4.37
C TRP A 28 10.76 -7.35 -3.62
N ALA A 29 10.61 -7.45 -2.30
CA ALA A 29 10.16 -6.34 -1.46
C ALA A 29 11.14 -5.16 -1.51
N GLU A 30 12.45 -5.42 -1.44
CA GLU A 30 13.50 -4.41 -1.62
C GLU A 30 13.52 -3.84 -3.05
N LEU A 31 13.25 -4.66 -4.07
CA LEU A 31 13.16 -4.17 -5.45
C LEU A 31 12.02 -3.17 -5.61
N LEU A 32 10.82 -3.51 -5.13
CA LEU A 32 9.63 -2.63 -5.15
C LEU A 32 9.72 -1.46 -4.16
N GLY A 33 10.51 -1.59 -3.10
CA GLY A 33 10.66 -0.60 -2.03
C GLY A 33 9.60 -0.67 -0.93
N SER A 34 8.62 -1.57 -1.05
CA SER A 34 7.62 -1.80 -0.01
C SER A 34 7.08 -3.23 -0.02
N GLN A 35 6.48 -3.62 1.11
CA GLN A 35 5.69 -4.82 1.26
C GLN A 35 4.39 -4.49 2.00
N PHE A 36 3.25 -4.95 1.49
CA PHE A 36 1.97 -4.85 2.20
C PHE A 36 2.00 -5.69 3.47
N ILE A 37 1.53 -5.09 4.56
CA ILE A 37 1.51 -5.72 5.88
C ILE A 37 0.07 -5.96 6.34
N SER A 38 -0.79 -4.95 6.26
CA SER A 38 -2.19 -5.03 6.66
C SER A 38 -3.03 -3.93 6.00
N HIS A 39 -4.35 -3.99 6.20
CA HIS A 39 -5.28 -2.92 5.81
C HIS A 39 -6.32 -2.68 6.93
N PRO A 40 -6.82 -1.45 7.10
CA PRO A 40 -8.03 -1.21 7.88
C PRO A 40 -9.28 -1.73 7.14
N PRO A 41 -10.46 -1.77 7.76
CA PRO A 41 -11.70 -2.06 7.05
C PRO A 41 -11.83 -1.19 5.80
N ILE A 42 -12.28 -1.79 4.68
CA ILE A 42 -12.49 -1.07 3.42
C ILE A 42 -13.51 0.04 3.66
N ALA A 43 -13.07 1.27 3.44
CA ALA A 43 -13.85 2.48 3.60
C ALA A 43 -13.24 3.58 2.72
N PRO A 44 -14.01 4.62 2.37
CA PRO A 44 -13.48 5.76 1.64
C PRO A 44 -12.31 6.43 2.39
N PHE A 45 -11.26 6.78 1.67
CA PHE A 45 -10.13 7.54 2.20
C PHE A 45 -9.65 8.62 1.21
N PRO A 46 -9.11 9.75 1.72
CA PRO A 46 -8.61 10.82 0.87
C PRO A 46 -7.22 10.47 0.32
N VAL A 47 -6.96 10.84 -0.93
CA VAL A 47 -5.65 10.77 -1.58
C VAL A 47 -5.18 12.19 -1.88
N GLN A 48 -3.98 12.50 -1.41
CA GLN A 48 -3.27 13.76 -1.66
C GLN A 48 -2.18 13.54 -2.71
N VAL A 49 -1.93 14.56 -3.54
CA VAL A 49 -0.84 14.55 -4.54
C VAL A 49 0.43 15.11 -3.89
N SER A 50 1.50 14.31 -3.87
CA SER A 50 2.74 14.65 -3.17
C SER A 50 3.73 15.46 -4.03
N ASP A 51 3.69 15.27 -5.36
CA ASP A 51 4.50 16.01 -6.34
C ASP A 51 3.64 16.45 -7.54
N PRO A 52 2.87 17.54 -7.41
CA PRO A 52 1.88 17.94 -8.41
C PRO A 52 2.48 18.40 -9.74
N ASP A 53 3.77 18.76 -9.76
CA ASP A 53 4.49 19.16 -10.97
C ASP A 53 5.04 17.95 -11.75
N HIS A 54 4.97 16.74 -11.18
CA HIS A 54 5.44 15.53 -11.86
C HIS A 54 4.44 15.08 -12.92
N TRP A 55 4.91 14.93 -14.17
CA TRP A 55 4.10 14.61 -15.35
C TRP A 55 3.17 13.38 -15.23
N LEU A 56 3.49 12.42 -14.36
CA LEU A 56 2.63 11.24 -14.09
C LEU A 56 1.33 11.60 -13.35
N VAL A 57 1.31 12.72 -12.63
CA VAL A 57 0.19 13.17 -11.80
C VAL A 57 -0.22 14.61 -12.10
N GLU A 58 0.34 15.20 -13.16
CA GLU A 58 0.00 16.55 -13.61
C GLU A 58 -1.50 16.65 -13.94
N GLY A 59 -2.16 17.66 -13.37
CA GLY A 59 -3.59 17.90 -13.54
C GLY A 59 -4.51 16.96 -12.74
N ILE A 60 -3.95 16.10 -11.89
CA ILE A 60 -4.73 15.34 -10.91
C ILE A 60 -4.86 16.20 -9.65
N GLU A 61 -6.10 16.49 -9.26
CA GLU A 61 -6.42 17.12 -7.97
C GLU A 61 -6.56 16.06 -6.87
N PRO A 62 -6.39 16.41 -5.58
CA PRO A 62 -6.75 15.53 -4.48
C PRO A 62 -8.17 14.97 -4.61
N PHE A 63 -8.35 13.70 -4.29
CA PHE A 63 -9.61 13.00 -4.48
C PHE A 63 -9.92 12.04 -3.32
N GLU A 64 -11.16 11.56 -3.25
CA GLU A 64 -11.55 10.47 -2.35
C GLU A 64 -11.73 9.19 -3.17
N THR A 65 -11.29 8.06 -2.62
CA THR A 65 -11.46 6.74 -3.25
C THR A 65 -12.01 5.73 -2.25
N ASP A 66 -12.74 4.74 -2.76
CA ASP A 66 -13.27 3.61 -2.02
C ASP A 66 -12.52 2.34 -2.48
N ASP A 67 -11.35 2.12 -1.90
CA ASP A 67 -10.39 1.05 -2.24
C ASP A 67 -9.84 0.39 -0.95
N GLU A 68 -9.04 -0.66 -1.07
CA GLU A 68 -8.31 -1.25 0.05
C GLU A 68 -7.07 -0.41 0.36
N LEU A 69 -7.07 0.26 1.52
CA LEU A 69 -5.91 1.04 1.97
C LEU A 69 -4.77 0.11 2.40
N TYR A 70 -3.65 0.16 1.68
CA TYR A 70 -2.47 -0.65 1.98
C TYR A 70 -1.62 0.03 3.04
N LEU A 71 -1.40 -0.66 4.16
CA LEU A 71 -0.39 -0.29 5.15
C LEU A 71 0.85 -1.13 4.89
N CYS A 72 1.97 -0.45 4.60
CA CYS A 72 3.17 -1.09 4.09
C CYS A 72 4.37 -0.93 5.04
N GLU A 73 5.23 -1.94 5.06
CA GLU A 73 6.63 -1.82 5.46
C GLU A 73 7.41 -1.25 4.27
N TYR A 74 8.31 -0.31 4.51
CA TYR A 74 9.09 0.36 3.46
C TYR A 74 10.57 -0.01 3.58
N HIS A 75 11.16 -0.45 2.46
CA HIS A 75 12.58 -0.74 2.34
C HIS A 75 13.28 0.51 1.79
N ASP A 76 13.95 1.26 2.66
CA ASP A 76 14.58 2.55 2.34
C ASP A 76 13.55 3.59 1.84
N ARG A 77 12.63 3.97 2.74
CA ARG A 77 11.52 4.89 2.45
C ARG A 77 11.98 6.22 1.85
N ASP A 78 13.10 6.75 2.33
CA ASP A 78 13.65 8.04 1.87
C ASP A 78 14.17 7.98 0.41
N SER A 79 14.42 6.78 -0.12
CA SER A 79 14.79 6.57 -1.53
C SER A 79 13.59 6.58 -2.49
N LEU A 80 12.37 6.50 -1.95
CA LEU A 80 11.13 6.54 -2.73
C LEU A 80 10.78 7.99 -3.05
N HIS A 81 10.24 8.22 -4.24
CA HIS A 81 9.70 9.52 -4.65
C HIS A 81 8.17 9.42 -4.64
N PRO A 82 7.49 9.92 -3.60
CA PRO A 82 6.03 9.92 -3.51
C PRO A 82 5.38 10.75 -4.61
N LEU A 83 4.38 10.18 -5.27
CA LEU A 83 3.52 10.90 -6.22
C LEU A 83 2.12 11.12 -5.64
N MET A 84 1.62 10.15 -4.86
CA MET A 84 0.36 10.23 -4.14
C MET A 84 0.48 9.56 -2.77
N GLN A 85 -0.23 10.07 -1.77
CA GLN A 85 -0.24 9.55 -0.41
C GLN A 85 -1.59 9.71 0.27
N THR A 86 -1.78 9.03 1.39
CA THR A 86 -2.85 9.26 2.36
C THR A 86 -2.29 9.28 3.77
N GLU A 87 -3.11 9.63 4.76
CA GLU A 87 -2.76 9.57 6.17
C GLU A 87 -3.71 8.65 6.93
N TRP A 88 -3.16 7.72 7.71
CA TRP A 88 -3.94 6.82 8.55
C TRP A 88 -3.14 6.26 9.72
N GLN A 89 -3.79 6.14 10.89
CA GLN A 89 -3.30 5.44 12.08
C GLN A 89 -4.47 4.70 12.73
N GLY A 90 -4.20 3.60 13.41
CA GLY A 90 -5.23 2.81 14.08
C GLY A 90 -4.82 1.35 14.28
N GLU A 91 -5.81 0.46 14.27
CA GLU A 91 -5.59 -0.98 14.44
C GLU A 91 -6.16 -1.77 13.25
N THR A 92 -5.50 -2.86 12.90
CA THR A 92 -5.91 -3.83 11.87
C THR A 92 -6.03 -5.24 12.46
N PRO A 93 -7.01 -5.50 13.35
CA PRO A 93 -7.06 -6.71 14.19
C PRO A 93 -7.18 -8.04 13.44
N GLY A 94 -7.46 -8.00 12.13
CA GLY A 94 -7.43 -9.18 11.26
C GLY A 94 -6.02 -9.65 10.89
N PHE A 95 -4.98 -8.91 11.25
CA PHE A 95 -3.59 -9.17 10.87
C PHE A 95 -2.68 -9.40 12.08
N VAL A 96 -1.56 -10.10 11.87
CA VAL A 96 -0.54 -10.30 12.93
C VAL A 96 0.12 -8.97 13.31
N ASP A 97 0.46 -8.15 12.31
CA ASP A 97 1.04 -6.82 12.48
C ASP A 97 -0.09 -5.77 12.53
N SER A 98 -0.82 -5.74 13.65
CA SER A 98 -2.09 -5.01 13.77
C SER A 98 -2.02 -3.61 14.37
N ASP A 99 -0.96 -3.26 15.09
CA ASP A 99 -0.86 -1.95 15.77
C ASP A 99 -0.14 -0.92 14.89
N TRP A 100 -0.89 0.09 14.47
CA TRP A 100 -0.44 1.24 13.69
C TRP A 100 -0.77 2.55 14.42
N THR A 101 -0.92 2.51 15.75
CA THR A 101 -1.32 3.68 16.54
C THR A 101 -0.17 4.66 16.79
N ASP A 102 1.08 4.19 16.78
CA ASP A 102 2.31 4.98 16.95
C ASP A 102 3.28 4.79 15.77
N CYS A 103 2.76 4.87 14.54
CA CYS A 103 3.56 4.81 13.30
C CYS A 103 3.63 6.17 12.59
N ASP A 104 4.44 6.29 11.54
CA ASP A 104 4.29 7.39 10.56
C ASP A 104 2.87 7.29 9.96
N PRO A 105 2.03 8.34 10.07
CA PRO A 105 0.67 8.30 9.54
C PRO A 105 0.66 8.28 8.00
N VAL A 106 1.73 8.71 7.33
CA VAL A 106 1.74 8.84 5.87
C VAL A 106 1.93 7.47 5.21
N HIS A 107 0.98 7.09 4.35
CA HIS A 107 1.03 5.87 3.54
C HIS A 107 1.09 6.22 2.06
N LEU A 108 2.06 5.63 1.34
CA LEU A 108 2.26 5.93 -0.07
C LEU A 108 1.25 5.16 -0.92
N ILE A 109 0.54 5.89 -1.78
CA ILE A 109 -0.45 5.34 -2.71
C ILE A 109 0.22 5.07 -4.07
N MET A 110 0.99 6.04 -4.56
CA MET A 110 1.77 5.92 -5.78
C MET A 110 3.16 6.52 -5.56
N TYR A 111 4.22 5.82 -5.97
CA TYR A 111 5.58 6.32 -5.85
C TYR A 111 6.52 5.75 -6.92
N LEU A 112 7.63 6.45 -7.15
CA LEU A 112 8.73 5.98 -7.99
C LEU A 112 9.88 5.47 -7.12
N LYS A 113 10.54 4.40 -7.58
CA LYS A 113 11.82 3.92 -7.03
C LYS A 113 12.85 3.80 -8.13
N SER A 114 14.03 4.38 -7.92
CA SER A 114 15.13 4.25 -8.88
C SER A 114 15.77 2.85 -8.80
N HIS A 115 16.10 2.26 -9.95
CA HIS A 115 16.78 0.97 -10.02
C HIS A 115 17.66 0.89 -11.27
N GLY A 116 18.98 0.85 -11.07
CA GLY A 116 19.95 0.96 -12.16
C GLY A 116 19.73 2.26 -12.96
N ASN A 117 19.61 2.13 -14.28
CA ASN A 117 19.32 3.26 -15.18
C ASN A 117 17.81 3.51 -15.38
N GLY A 118 16.95 2.80 -14.65
CA GLY A 118 15.50 2.87 -14.78
C GLY A 118 14.78 3.28 -13.49
N LYS A 119 13.45 3.26 -13.56
CA LYS A 119 12.57 3.48 -12.42
C LYS A 119 11.44 2.45 -12.41
N ILE A 120 10.97 2.13 -11.22
CA ILE A 120 9.75 1.37 -10.96
C ILE A 120 8.68 2.38 -10.54
N LEU A 121 7.51 2.30 -11.15
CA LEU A 121 6.30 2.97 -10.67
C LEU A 121 5.46 1.93 -9.93
N TYR A 122 5.19 2.19 -8.66
CA TYR A 122 4.26 1.38 -7.87
C TYR A 122 3.00 2.19 -7.59
N ASN A 123 1.83 1.57 -7.74
CA ASN A 123 0.52 2.12 -7.44
C ASN A 123 -0.31 1.01 -6.77
N ASN A 124 -0.83 1.27 -5.57
CA ASN A 124 -1.63 0.29 -4.83
C ASN A 124 -3.15 0.43 -5.05
N LEU A 125 -3.62 1.48 -5.74
CA LEU A 125 -5.03 1.58 -6.12
C LEU A 125 -5.38 0.56 -7.20
N GLY A 126 -6.63 0.12 -7.18
CA GLY A 126 -7.27 -0.62 -8.24
C GLY A 126 -8.14 -1.79 -7.79
N MET A 127 -8.17 -2.15 -6.50
CA MET A 127 -8.76 -3.42 -6.03
C MET A 127 -10.15 -3.62 -6.62
N PRO A 128 -10.40 -4.69 -7.40
CA PRO A 128 -11.73 -4.91 -7.93
C PRO A 128 -12.67 -5.13 -6.76
N ARG A 129 -13.73 -4.33 -6.71
CA ARG A 129 -14.87 -4.60 -5.85
C ARG A 129 -15.25 -6.05 -6.04
N THR A 130 -15.16 -6.85 -4.98
CA THR A 130 -15.95 -8.08 -4.97
C THR A 130 -17.38 -7.58 -5.04
N LEU A 131 -18.06 -7.83 -6.16
CA LEU A 131 -19.50 -7.54 -6.29
C LEU A 131 -20.16 -8.12 -5.06
N GLY A 132 -20.66 -7.24 -4.19
CA GLY A 132 -21.59 -7.64 -3.15
C GLY A 132 -22.72 -8.39 -3.84
N TYR A 133 -23.00 -9.59 -3.36
CA TYR A 133 -24.32 -10.18 -3.58
C TYR A 133 -25.33 -9.22 -2.94
N ASP A 134 -26.07 -8.50 -3.78
CA ASP A 134 -27.41 -8.02 -3.43
C ASP A 134 -28.36 -9.23 -3.27
#